data_AF-K5D2B7-F1
#
_entry.id   AF-K5D2B7-F1
#
_cell.length_a   1.000
_cell.length_b   1.000
_cell.length_c   1.000
_cell.angle_alpha   90.00
_cell.angle_beta   90.00
_cell.angle_gamma   90.00
#
_symmetry.space_group_name_H-M   'P 1'
#
loop_
_entity.id
_entity.type
_entity.pdbx_description
1 polymer ?
#
loop_
_entity_poly.entity_id
_entity_poly.type
_entity_poly.pdbx_seq_one_letter_code
_entity_poly.pdbx_strand_id
1 'polypeptide(L)'
;MSPEVQDNSPAMAQLPAFRPIEVADKGYVASDACRECHPQNHATWFDSYHRTMTQVADPEVLLGDFDGVKLSENGRDYYLTEGRDVCWVEMLDPAAIPGTVAASQRVRSPIVLATGSHHMQAYWFPMGVQRTLGILPFVFLNETQEWVPRSAAFLQPADHGVSHEIGRWNSACSQCHSTHPQKREMSVGEWDTRVAEFGISCEACHGTGQQHIAHHRELTEEQSEDVVLSNDPIVNPDTLSHVRSSQVCGQCHSVMTLKGDPDRINIHGVSFSPGSDLRESFDVWHLHSTEMKELLKNEAIRDRVVRTNLGTFYSDGMVRVSGREYTSLEQSGCFQRGEMGCLSCHQLHQSPDDTRSRTEWANDQLKPSAIGNDACLQCHDQQQYSTSHTHHAADSTGSNCYNCHMPHTAYGLLKAIRNHTISIPDLKQDLAAKRPNACNQCHLDKTVKWTANHLSDWYSIDAPELDADQSEIAASILWLLKGDAANRALAAWTMGWSDAQATSGNDWQSIYLAQLLNDPYLAIRLIARRSLQTLPGLAELKMTPLGLDAERRNAIQSIIATWDQEQHSANPALLLGPQNTVQTKQIDLLLKQRDNTPMTLTE
;
A
#
# COMPACT_ATOMS: atom_id res chain seq x y z
N MET A 1 47.82 9.06 -21.30
CA MET A 1 47.59 8.94 -19.84
C MET A 1 46.54 9.99 -19.51
N SER A 2 45.28 9.57 -19.45
CA SER A 2 44.20 10.43 -18.97
C SER A 2 44.46 10.71 -17.48
N PRO A 3 44.22 11.94 -16.99
CA PRO A 3 44.39 12.22 -15.57
C PRO A 3 43.36 11.40 -14.80
N GLU A 4 43.81 10.57 -13.87
CA GLU A 4 42.95 9.97 -12.85
C GLU A 4 42.25 11.12 -12.12
N VAL A 5 40.95 11.25 -12.35
CA VAL A 5 40.08 12.07 -11.50
C VAL A 5 40.14 11.40 -10.12
N GLN A 6 40.79 12.04 -9.15
CA GLN A 6 40.72 11.61 -7.76
C GLN A 6 39.25 11.62 -7.34
N ASP A 7 38.68 10.42 -7.22
CA ASP A 7 37.33 10.19 -6.75
C ASP A 7 37.27 10.55 -5.25
N ASN A 8 37.02 11.83 -4.97
CA ASN A 8 36.81 12.40 -3.64
C ASN A 8 35.42 12.03 -3.05
N SER A 9 34.73 11.07 -3.65
CA SER A 9 33.47 10.53 -3.13
C SER A 9 33.67 9.90 -1.74
N PRO A 10 32.79 10.17 -0.77
CA PRO A 10 32.88 9.55 0.55
C PRO A 10 32.81 8.03 0.43
N ALA A 11 33.73 7.33 1.08
CA ALA A 11 33.67 5.88 1.24
C ALA A 11 32.47 5.49 2.11
N MET A 12 31.99 4.25 2.01
CA MET A 12 30.85 3.73 2.79
C MET A 12 30.96 4.05 4.30
N ALA A 13 32.17 3.97 4.87
CA ALA A 13 32.45 4.30 6.27
C ALA A 13 32.15 5.75 6.69
N GLN A 14 32.04 6.68 5.74
CA GLN A 14 31.77 8.11 5.99
C GLN A 14 30.28 8.46 5.80
N LEU A 15 29.50 7.59 5.15
CA LEU A 15 28.08 7.81 4.89
C LEU A 15 27.21 8.01 6.14
N PRO A 16 27.46 7.38 7.30
CA PRO A 16 26.68 7.62 8.52
C PRO A 16 26.64 9.09 8.98
N ALA A 17 27.62 9.90 8.58
CA ALA A 17 27.62 11.34 8.90
C ALA A 17 26.52 12.12 8.17
N PHE A 18 26.02 11.61 7.04
CA PHE A 18 25.14 12.32 6.11
C PHE A 18 23.71 11.76 6.06
N ARG A 19 23.42 10.73 6.85
CA ARG A 19 22.08 10.13 6.95
C ARG A 19 21.60 10.08 8.39
N PRO A 20 20.29 9.92 8.62
CA PRO A 20 19.75 9.53 9.92
C PRO A 20 20.52 8.36 10.52
N ILE A 21 20.55 8.28 11.85
CA ILE A 21 21.32 7.26 12.58
C ILE A 21 20.45 6.50 13.58
N GLU A 22 20.86 5.28 13.88
CA GLU A 22 20.32 4.49 14.98
C GLU A 22 21.00 4.89 16.29
N VAL A 23 20.22 5.03 17.35
CA VAL A 23 20.70 5.33 18.70
C VAL A 23 19.90 4.48 19.68
N ALA A 24 20.57 3.50 20.28
CA ALA A 24 20.04 2.74 21.41
C ALA A 24 20.10 3.61 22.68
N ASP A 25 19.06 4.42 22.90
CA ASP A 25 18.86 5.21 24.12
C ASP A 25 17.49 4.92 24.76
N LYS A 26 17.25 5.48 25.95
CA LYS A 26 15.93 5.43 26.65
C LYS A 26 15.34 4.02 26.83
N GLY A 27 16.19 3.02 26.97
CA GLY A 27 15.77 1.63 27.21
C GLY A 27 15.57 0.79 25.95
N TYR A 28 15.74 1.37 24.75
CA TYR A 28 15.83 0.60 23.52
C TYR A 28 17.16 -0.16 23.44
N VAL A 29 17.12 -1.41 22.99
CA VAL A 29 18.28 -2.32 22.91
C VAL A 29 18.50 -2.91 21.52
N ALA A 30 17.64 -2.58 20.56
CA ALA A 30 17.58 -3.14 19.21
C ALA A 30 17.24 -4.65 19.18
N SER A 31 16.74 -5.10 18.04
CA SER A 31 16.23 -6.47 17.81
C SER A 31 17.30 -7.55 17.99
N ASP A 32 18.56 -7.24 17.69
CA ASP A 32 19.68 -8.18 17.86
C ASP A 32 19.85 -8.62 19.32
N ALA A 33 19.52 -7.76 20.29
CA ALA A 33 19.57 -8.12 21.72
C ALA A 33 18.53 -9.19 22.10
N CYS A 34 17.44 -9.32 21.34
CA CYS A 34 16.40 -10.31 21.57
C CYS A 34 16.80 -11.71 21.07
N ARG A 35 17.75 -11.81 20.14
CA ARG A 35 18.13 -13.06 19.45
C ARG A 35 18.70 -14.13 20.38
N GLU A 36 19.40 -13.73 21.45
CA GLU A 36 20.02 -14.64 22.41
C GLU A 36 18.97 -15.57 23.05
N CYS A 37 17.86 -14.99 23.54
CA CYS A 37 16.79 -15.74 24.21
C CYS A 37 15.67 -16.18 23.25
N HIS A 38 15.45 -15.45 22.15
CA HIS A 38 14.35 -15.70 21.19
C HIS A 38 14.84 -15.95 19.75
N PRO A 39 15.68 -16.95 19.51
CA PRO A 39 16.29 -17.16 18.19
C PRO A 39 15.25 -17.49 17.09
N GLN A 40 14.15 -18.15 17.43
CA GLN A 40 13.10 -18.50 16.47
C GLN A 40 12.29 -17.27 16.05
N ASN A 41 11.76 -16.50 17.00
CA ASN A 41 11.02 -15.26 16.71
C ASN A 41 11.89 -14.24 15.97
N HIS A 42 13.16 -14.12 16.36
CA HIS A 42 14.11 -13.27 15.65
C HIS A 42 14.30 -13.73 14.20
N ALA A 43 14.48 -15.04 13.94
CA ALA A 43 14.62 -15.53 12.57
C ALA A 43 13.37 -15.26 11.72
N THR A 44 12.17 -15.46 12.27
CA THR A 44 10.92 -15.21 11.54
C THR A 44 10.72 -13.71 11.25
N TRP A 45 10.99 -12.86 12.24
CA TRP A 45 10.98 -11.41 12.06
C TRP A 45 12.03 -10.95 11.04
N PHE A 46 13.21 -11.57 11.05
CA PHE A 46 14.31 -11.20 10.15
C PHE A 46 13.92 -11.35 8.68
N ASP A 47 13.15 -12.40 8.37
CA ASP A 47 12.64 -12.71 7.04
C ASP A 47 11.37 -11.92 6.67
N SER A 48 10.82 -11.12 7.59
CA SER A 48 9.60 -10.34 7.37
C SER A 48 9.87 -8.96 6.76
N TYR A 49 8.88 -8.40 6.08
CA TYR A 49 8.99 -7.07 5.47
C TYR A 49 8.88 -5.90 6.47
N HIS A 50 8.46 -6.17 7.70
CA HIS A 50 8.53 -5.20 8.80
C HIS A 50 9.97 -4.76 9.05
N ARG A 51 10.90 -5.73 9.15
CA ARG A 51 12.33 -5.45 9.33
C ARG A 51 12.90 -4.63 8.17
N THR A 52 12.54 -4.95 6.94
CA THR A 52 13.17 -4.38 5.76
C THR A 52 12.53 -3.07 5.28
N MET A 53 11.54 -2.54 6.00
CA MET A 53 10.75 -1.38 5.56
C MET A 53 11.60 -0.12 5.30
N THR A 54 12.56 0.18 6.18
CA THR A 54 13.66 1.11 5.87
C THR A 54 14.96 0.38 6.13
N GLN A 55 15.90 0.46 5.19
CA GLN A 55 17.22 -0.13 5.31
C GLN A 55 18.28 0.92 5.02
N VAL A 56 19.43 0.77 5.66
CA VAL A 56 20.65 1.45 5.23
C VAL A 56 20.98 0.96 3.82
N ALA A 57 21.29 1.88 2.92
CA ALA A 57 21.61 1.53 1.55
C ALA A 57 22.92 0.73 1.50
N ASP A 58 22.84 -0.43 0.88
CA ASP A 58 23.91 -1.38 0.59
C ASP A 58 23.54 -2.06 -0.75
N PRO A 59 24.45 -2.20 -1.72
CA PRO A 59 24.11 -2.83 -3.00
C PRO A 59 23.44 -4.21 -2.88
N GLU A 60 23.70 -4.96 -1.81
CA GLU A 60 23.06 -6.26 -1.55
C GLU A 60 21.57 -6.14 -1.12
N VAL A 61 21.14 -4.98 -0.61
CA VAL A 61 19.75 -4.74 -0.16
C VAL A 61 18.94 -3.84 -1.08
N LEU A 62 19.59 -3.15 -2.03
CA LEU A 62 18.91 -2.32 -3.02
C LEU A 62 18.32 -3.21 -4.12
N LEU A 63 17.02 -3.11 -4.35
CA LEU A 63 16.32 -3.94 -5.34
C LEU A 63 16.56 -3.46 -6.77
N GLY A 64 16.77 -2.16 -6.94
CA GLY A 64 16.92 -1.53 -8.24
C GLY A 64 18.32 -1.62 -8.79
N ASP A 65 18.43 -1.76 -10.11
CA ASP A 65 19.70 -1.75 -10.82
C ASP A 65 20.29 -0.32 -10.86
N PHE A 66 21.50 -0.16 -10.35
CA PHE A 66 22.28 1.09 -10.39
C PHE A 66 23.47 1.00 -11.36
N ASP A 67 23.70 -0.10 -12.07
CA ASP A 67 24.87 -0.25 -12.93
C ASP A 67 24.68 0.44 -14.30
N GLY A 68 25.01 1.73 -14.36
CA GLY A 68 25.04 2.48 -15.61
C GLY A 68 23.66 2.85 -16.16
N VAL A 69 22.66 2.98 -15.30
CA VAL A 69 21.28 3.29 -15.69
C VAL A 69 21.09 4.79 -15.91
N LYS A 70 20.45 5.15 -17.04
CA LYS A 70 19.99 6.53 -17.30
C LYS A 70 18.46 6.61 -17.17
N LEU A 71 17.99 7.49 -16.31
CA LEU A 71 16.56 7.80 -16.13
C LEU A 71 16.29 9.24 -16.53
N SER A 72 15.09 9.50 -17.06
CA SER A 72 14.66 10.84 -17.48
C SER A 72 13.21 11.09 -17.10
N GLU A 73 12.93 12.25 -16.50
CA GLU A 73 11.57 12.68 -16.12
C GLU A 73 11.45 14.19 -16.33
N ASN A 74 10.42 14.65 -17.06
CA ASN A 74 10.15 16.08 -17.32
C ASN A 74 11.40 16.89 -17.75
N GLY A 75 12.21 16.30 -18.64
CA GLY A 75 13.43 16.93 -19.17
C GLY A 75 14.63 16.96 -18.20
N ARG A 76 14.54 16.28 -17.05
CA ARG A 76 15.65 16.10 -16.10
C ARG A 76 16.22 14.70 -16.23
N ASP A 77 17.54 14.62 -16.37
CA ASP A 77 18.28 13.38 -16.54
C ASP A 77 19.02 13.01 -15.24
N TYR A 78 18.90 11.74 -14.85
CA TYR A 78 19.54 11.11 -13.70
C TYR A 78 20.40 9.95 -14.18
N TYR A 79 21.63 9.86 -13.70
CA TYR A 79 22.54 8.76 -14.01
C TYR A 79 22.82 7.99 -12.73
N LEU A 80 22.43 6.73 -12.71
CA LEU A 80 22.68 5.82 -11.61
C LEU A 80 23.97 5.05 -11.91
N THR A 81 24.84 4.95 -10.90
CA THR A 81 26.10 4.19 -11.00
C THR A 81 26.35 3.45 -9.71
N GLU A 82 26.92 2.26 -9.81
CA GLU A 82 27.44 1.51 -8.67
C GLU A 82 28.98 1.54 -8.69
N GLY A 83 29.61 1.69 -7.54
CA GLY A 83 31.06 1.54 -7.42
C GLY A 83 31.55 1.62 -5.99
N ARG A 84 32.53 0.76 -5.65
CA ARG A 84 33.10 0.62 -4.30
C ARG A 84 32.02 0.37 -3.24
N ASP A 85 31.09 -0.54 -3.53
CA ASP A 85 29.98 -0.93 -2.66
C ASP A 85 29.03 0.23 -2.30
N VAL A 86 28.94 1.24 -3.16
CA VAL A 86 28.02 2.38 -2.99
C VAL A 86 27.29 2.64 -4.30
N CYS A 87 25.97 2.78 -4.21
CA CYS A 87 25.12 3.24 -5.30
C CYS A 87 25.03 4.77 -5.30
N TRP A 88 25.11 5.39 -6.47
CA TRP A 88 25.15 6.84 -6.65
C TRP A 88 24.08 7.30 -7.62
N VAL A 89 23.63 8.54 -7.44
CA VAL A 89 22.87 9.30 -8.44
C VAL A 89 23.64 10.55 -8.82
N GLU A 90 23.78 10.79 -10.12
CA GLU A 90 24.22 12.07 -10.68
C GLU A 90 23.03 12.80 -11.31
N MET A 91 22.77 14.02 -10.84
CA MET A 91 21.60 14.83 -11.21
C MET A 91 21.90 16.32 -11.08
N LEU A 92 21.01 17.19 -11.58
CA LEU A 92 21.09 18.62 -11.26
C LEU A 92 20.88 18.83 -9.76
N ASP A 93 21.63 19.77 -9.16
CA ASP A 93 21.55 20.05 -7.73
C ASP A 93 20.12 20.43 -7.30
N PRO A 94 19.42 19.59 -6.52
CA PRO A 94 18.06 19.88 -6.08
C PRO A 94 17.99 21.01 -5.04
N ALA A 95 19.11 21.37 -4.40
CA ALA A 95 19.19 22.49 -3.45
C ALA A 95 19.50 23.83 -4.14
N ALA A 96 19.92 23.82 -5.40
CA ALA A 96 20.30 25.04 -6.10
C ALA A 96 19.10 25.93 -6.44
N ILE A 97 19.28 27.24 -6.25
CA ILE A 97 18.26 28.24 -6.58
C ILE A 97 18.06 28.27 -8.12
N PRO A 98 16.82 28.11 -8.63
CA PRO A 98 16.55 28.15 -10.06
C PRO A 98 17.09 29.41 -10.74
N GLY A 99 17.70 29.24 -11.92
CA GLY A 99 18.29 30.34 -12.71
C GLY A 99 19.72 30.73 -12.32
N THR A 100 20.30 30.09 -11.29
CA THR A 100 21.73 30.27 -10.94
C THR A 100 22.64 29.33 -11.74
N VAL A 101 23.94 29.63 -11.77
CA VAL A 101 24.95 28.74 -12.36
C VAL A 101 24.95 27.37 -11.67
N ALA A 102 24.79 27.35 -10.34
CA ALA A 102 24.70 26.12 -9.55
C ALA A 102 23.54 25.22 -10.00
N ALA A 103 22.38 25.80 -10.37
CA ALA A 103 21.23 25.04 -10.88
C ALA A 103 21.46 24.37 -12.24
N SER A 104 22.55 24.71 -12.94
CA SER A 104 22.99 24.04 -14.18
C SER A 104 24.12 23.03 -13.95
N GLN A 105 24.64 22.92 -12.72
CA GLN A 105 25.68 21.96 -12.37
C GLN A 105 25.06 20.64 -11.92
N ARG A 106 25.73 19.55 -12.28
CA ARG A 106 25.40 18.22 -11.79
C ARG A 106 26.16 17.95 -10.49
N VAL A 107 25.46 17.33 -9.56
CA VAL A 107 26.00 16.80 -8.31
C VAL A 107 25.89 15.28 -8.34
N ARG A 108 26.90 14.62 -7.79
CA ARG A 108 26.91 13.18 -7.56
C ARG A 108 26.68 12.94 -6.08
N SER A 109 25.62 12.22 -5.73
CA SER A 109 25.22 11.97 -4.35
C SER A 109 25.05 10.47 -4.10
N PRO A 110 25.52 9.94 -2.95
CA PRO A 110 25.34 8.53 -2.63
C PRO A 110 23.89 8.25 -2.24
N ILE A 111 23.40 7.07 -2.56
CA ILE A 111 22.18 6.54 -1.95
C ILE A 111 22.56 6.07 -0.54
N VAL A 112 21.81 6.51 0.47
CA VAL A 112 22.15 6.29 1.88
C VAL A 112 21.08 5.52 2.66
N LEU A 113 19.83 5.56 2.21
CA LEU A 113 18.75 4.73 2.72
C LEU A 113 17.87 4.24 1.56
N ALA A 114 17.16 3.15 1.79
CA ALA A 114 16.07 2.69 0.98
C ALA A 114 14.82 2.47 1.83
N THR A 115 13.64 2.76 1.29
CA THR A 115 12.35 2.54 1.96
C THR A 115 11.39 1.84 1.02
N GLY A 116 10.75 0.77 1.47
CA GLY A 116 9.79 0.03 0.67
C GLY A 116 9.60 -1.40 1.14
N SER A 117 8.82 -2.15 0.37
CA SER A 117 8.54 -3.57 0.61
C SER A 117 9.09 -4.41 -0.55
N HIS A 118 8.76 -5.70 -0.58
CA HIS A 118 9.09 -6.58 -1.69
C HIS A 118 8.33 -6.27 -3.00
N HIS A 119 7.41 -5.30 -3.01
CA HIS A 119 6.72 -4.87 -4.23
C HIS A 119 7.43 -3.70 -4.92
N MET A 120 7.91 -2.74 -4.14
CA MET A 120 8.56 -1.53 -4.67
C MET A 120 9.49 -0.88 -3.64
N GLN A 121 10.55 -0.21 -4.11
CA GLN A 121 11.53 0.46 -3.26
C GLN A 121 11.82 1.88 -3.75
N ALA A 122 11.85 2.84 -2.82
CA ALA A 122 12.28 4.22 -3.01
C ALA A 122 13.64 4.44 -2.35
N TYR A 123 14.40 5.42 -2.85
CA TYR A 123 15.80 5.62 -2.50
C TYR A 123 16.05 7.05 -2.03
N TRP A 124 16.91 7.21 -1.03
CA TRP A 124 17.19 8.49 -0.40
C TRP A 124 18.66 8.86 -0.54
N PHE A 125 18.92 10.14 -0.80
CA PHE A 125 20.27 10.71 -0.89
C PHE A 125 20.41 11.91 0.06
N PRO A 126 21.63 12.22 0.55
CA PRO A 126 21.85 13.34 1.44
C PRO A 126 21.79 14.68 0.70
N MET A 127 21.21 15.68 1.35
CA MET A 127 21.15 17.06 0.84
C MET A 127 22.40 17.89 1.15
N GLY A 128 23.37 17.32 1.88
CA GLY A 128 24.60 18.03 2.29
C GLY A 128 24.43 19.00 3.45
N VAL A 129 23.25 19.03 4.07
CA VAL A 129 22.94 19.83 5.27
C VAL A 129 22.47 18.90 6.38
N GLN A 130 23.25 18.81 7.46
CA GLN A 130 23.03 17.87 8.56
C GLN A 130 22.75 16.44 8.04
N ARG A 131 21.68 15.80 8.51
CA ARG A 131 21.20 14.48 8.08
C ARG A 131 19.88 14.58 7.29
N THR A 132 19.69 15.70 6.59
CA THR A 132 18.51 15.94 5.75
C THR A 132 18.59 15.12 4.47
N LEU A 133 17.50 14.40 4.16
CA LEU A 133 17.41 13.55 2.98
C LEU A 133 16.53 14.16 1.88
N GLY A 134 16.90 13.92 0.64
CA GLY A 134 16.03 14.04 -0.54
C GLY A 134 15.66 12.65 -1.06
N ILE A 135 14.50 12.52 -1.68
CA ILE A 135 14.06 11.28 -2.35
C ILE A 135 14.45 11.31 -3.83
N LEU A 136 14.98 10.21 -4.34
CA LEU A 136 15.09 10.00 -5.78
C LEU A 136 13.68 10.00 -6.39
N PRO A 137 13.38 10.78 -7.45
CA PRO A 137 12.02 10.89 -8.00
C PRO A 137 11.60 9.67 -8.83
N PHE A 138 12.21 8.52 -8.58
CA PHE A 138 11.93 7.24 -9.21
C PHE A 138 11.78 6.16 -8.13
N VAL A 139 10.93 5.19 -8.42
CA VAL A 139 10.69 3.99 -7.62
C VAL A 139 11.06 2.80 -8.48
N PHE A 140 11.69 1.80 -7.88
CA PHE A 140 11.92 0.53 -8.54
C PHE A 140 10.77 -0.43 -8.20
N LEU A 141 10.12 -0.98 -9.22
CA LEU A 141 9.07 -1.99 -9.06
C LEU A 141 9.69 -3.38 -9.14
N ASN A 142 9.68 -4.13 -8.04
CA ASN A 142 10.35 -5.42 -7.95
C ASN A 142 9.66 -6.50 -8.80
N GLU A 143 8.32 -6.47 -8.90
CA GLU A 143 7.59 -7.48 -9.68
C GLU A 143 7.88 -7.43 -11.17
N THR A 144 8.11 -6.23 -11.71
CA THR A 144 8.35 -5.99 -13.14
C THR A 144 9.81 -5.66 -13.44
N GLN A 145 10.66 -5.60 -12.41
CA GLN A 145 12.08 -5.29 -12.50
C GLN A 145 12.34 -4.01 -13.31
N GLU A 146 11.60 -2.94 -13.02
CA GLU A 146 11.68 -1.70 -13.79
C GLU A 146 11.67 -0.44 -12.92
N TRP A 147 12.37 0.59 -13.41
CA TRP A 147 12.31 1.93 -12.86
C TRP A 147 11.11 2.70 -13.40
N VAL A 148 10.30 3.26 -12.51
CA VAL A 148 9.19 4.15 -12.88
C VAL A 148 9.34 5.50 -12.18
N PRO A 149 8.87 6.60 -12.79
CA PRO A 149 8.70 7.85 -12.07
C PRO A 149 7.85 7.62 -10.82
N ARG A 150 8.20 8.25 -9.70
CA ARG A 150 7.41 8.10 -8.46
C ARG A 150 5.95 8.47 -8.66
N SER A 151 5.67 9.40 -9.57
CA SER A 151 4.31 9.79 -9.94
C SER A 151 3.47 8.69 -10.59
N ALA A 152 4.12 7.66 -11.15
CA ALA A 152 3.47 6.48 -11.69
C ALA A 152 3.27 5.37 -10.67
N ALA A 153 3.96 5.40 -9.52
CA ALA A 153 3.82 4.42 -8.44
C ALA A 153 2.59 4.66 -7.54
N PHE A 154 2.02 5.86 -7.59
CA PHE A 154 0.80 6.24 -6.86
C PHE A 154 -0.29 6.68 -7.82
N LEU A 155 -1.55 6.63 -7.39
CA LEU A 155 -2.65 7.14 -8.21
C LEU A 155 -2.73 8.65 -8.03
N GLN A 156 -2.08 9.40 -8.91
CA GLN A 156 -2.12 10.86 -8.92
C GLN A 156 -2.07 11.41 -10.35
N PRO A 157 -2.53 12.67 -10.57
CA PRO A 157 -2.43 13.32 -11.87
C PRO A 157 -1.00 13.35 -12.42
N ALA A 158 -0.86 13.23 -13.74
CA ALA A 158 0.45 13.17 -14.41
C ALA A 158 1.16 14.54 -14.50
N ASP A 159 0.51 15.65 -14.15
CA ASP A 159 1.03 17.01 -14.29
C ASP A 159 1.88 17.48 -13.09
N HIS A 160 2.16 16.60 -12.13
CA HIS A 160 3.07 16.89 -11.04
C HIS A 160 4.51 17.00 -11.56
N GLY A 161 5.11 18.19 -11.41
CA GLY A 161 6.53 18.39 -11.70
C GLY A 161 7.44 17.52 -10.81
N VAL A 162 8.72 17.49 -11.15
CA VAL A 162 9.71 16.67 -10.41
C VAL A 162 10.00 17.28 -9.04
N SER A 163 9.70 16.53 -7.98
CA SER A 163 9.97 16.88 -6.59
C SER A 163 10.89 15.85 -5.93
N HIS A 164 11.87 16.35 -5.17
CA HIS A 164 12.77 15.53 -4.34
C HIS A 164 12.32 15.47 -2.87
N GLU A 165 11.14 16.03 -2.54
CA GLU A 165 10.53 16.02 -1.20
C GLU A 165 11.55 16.15 -0.05
N ILE A 166 12.35 17.21 -0.08
CA ILE A 166 13.45 17.44 0.86
C ILE A 166 12.93 17.36 2.30
N GLY A 167 13.54 16.50 3.12
CA GLY A 167 13.17 16.26 4.51
C GLY A 167 11.96 15.37 4.72
N ARG A 168 11.37 14.77 3.67
CA ARG A 168 10.15 13.96 3.80
C ARG A 168 10.36 12.72 4.66
N TRP A 169 11.49 12.02 4.49
CA TRP A 169 11.78 10.87 5.34
C TRP A 169 11.91 11.30 6.81
N ASN A 170 12.68 12.36 7.05
CA ASN A 170 12.96 12.91 8.38
C ASN A 170 11.69 13.30 9.14
N SER A 171 10.77 14.00 8.45
CA SER A 171 9.61 14.64 9.07
C SER A 171 8.34 13.78 9.11
N ALA A 172 8.21 12.82 8.19
CA ALA A 172 6.97 12.06 8.00
C ALA A 172 7.18 10.54 7.85
N CYS A 173 8.04 10.06 6.95
CA CYS A 173 8.13 8.61 6.68
C CYS A 173 8.72 7.84 7.86
N SER A 174 9.68 8.42 8.58
CA SER A 174 10.31 7.81 9.75
C SER A 174 9.27 7.42 10.82
N GLN A 175 8.17 8.17 10.93
CA GLN A 175 7.10 7.92 11.89
C GLN A 175 6.53 6.50 11.85
N CYS A 176 6.41 5.93 10.65
CA CYS A 176 5.85 4.59 10.46
C CYS A 176 6.85 3.59 9.89
N HIS A 177 8.00 4.04 9.35
CA HIS A 177 8.97 3.18 8.67
C HIS A 177 10.29 3.05 9.45
N SER A 178 10.26 3.31 10.75
CA SER A 178 11.37 3.09 11.69
C SER A 178 10.84 2.90 13.11
N THR A 179 11.71 2.50 14.03
CA THR A 179 11.35 2.36 15.45
C THR A 179 11.71 3.61 16.22
N HIS A 180 10.76 4.14 16.99
CA HIS A 180 10.93 5.29 17.90
C HIS A 180 11.70 6.49 17.29
N PRO A 181 11.20 7.08 16.19
CA PRO A 181 11.88 8.19 15.54
C PRO A 181 11.84 9.47 16.38
N GLN A 182 13.00 10.13 16.43
CA GLN A 182 13.19 11.49 16.91
C GLN A 182 13.52 12.36 15.70
N LYS A 183 12.58 13.21 15.27
CA LYS A 183 12.74 14.04 14.06
C LYS A 183 13.98 14.92 14.13
N ARG A 184 14.18 15.57 15.29
CA ARG A 184 15.30 16.46 15.60
C ARG A 184 15.52 17.52 14.52
N GLU A 185 14.45 18.23 14.16
CA GLU A 185 14.54 19.46 13.38
C GLU A 185 15.29 20.50 14.21
N MET A 186 16.43 20.94 13.69
CA MET A 186 17.32 21.90 14.37
C MET A 186 17.01 23.34 13.95
N SER A 187 16.64 23.50 12.69
CA SER A 187 16.10 24.71 12.07
C SER A 187 15.18 24.29 10.92
N VAL A 188 14.37 25.22 10.41
CA VAL A 188 13.42 24.94 9.33
C VAL A 188 14.13 24.27 8.15
N GLY A 189 13.77 23.03 7.85
CA GLY A 189 14.38 22.30 6.73
C GLY A 189 15.70 21.56 7.03
N GLU A 190 16.17 21.56 8.28
CA GLU A 190 17.41 20.90 8.69
C GLU A 190 17.17 19.90 9.83
N TRP A 191 17.51 18.63 9.60
CA TRP A 191 17.24 17.55 10.55
C TRP A 191 18.50 16.79 10.96
N ASP A 192 18.55 16.40 12.24
CA ASP A 192 19.51 15.45 12.84
C ASP A 192 18.78 14.17 13.27
N THR A 193 17.89 13.66 12.41
CA THR A 193 16.96 12.57 12.77
C THR A 193 17.68 11.35 13.33
N ARG A 194 17.13 10.82 14.41
CA ARG A 194 17.58 9.59 15.09
C ARG A 194 16.42 8.62 15.20
N VAL A 195 16.70 7.33 15.16
CA VAL A 195 15.74 6.25 15.37
C VAL A 195 16.34 5.25 16.36
N ALA A 196 15.52 4.46 17.04
CA ALA A 196 16.05 3.34 17.82
C ALA A 196 16.65 2.27 16.90
N GLU A 197 15.95 1.96 15.81
CA GLU A 197 16.34 0.99 14.79
C GLU A 197 15.66 1.33 13.45
N PHE A 198 16.32 1.07 12.32
CA PHE A 198 15.71 1.13 11.00
C PHE A 198 14.78 -0.06 10.77
N GLY A 199 13.68 0.20 10.07
CA GLY A 199 12.61 -0.77 9.95
C GLY A 199 11.78 -0.88 11.23
N ILE A 200 10.84 -1.81 11.22
CA ILE A 200 9.96 -2.06 12.36
C ILE A 200 10.59 -3.20 13.17
N SER A 201 11.26 -2.81 14.25
CA SER A 201 11.99 -3.69 15.18
C SER A 201 11.05 -4.46 16.10
N CYS A 202 11.60 -5.39 16.89
CA CYS A 202 10.86 -6.05 17.97
C CYS A 202 10.22 -5.02 18.93
N GLU A 203 10.97 -3.97 19.28
CA GLU A 203 10.58 -2.98 20.29
C GLU A 203 9.47 -2.03 19.81
N ALA A 204 9.20 -1.97 18.50
CA ALA A 204 8.04 -1.25 17.97
C ALA A 204 6.71 -1.87 18.40
N CYS A 205 6.67 -3.19 18.59
CA CYS A 205 5.48 -3.93 18.99
C CYS A 205 5.49 -4.35 20.47
N HIS A 206 6.67 -4.58 21.04
CA HIS A 206 6.83 -5.10 22.40
C HIS A 206 7.19 -4.03 23.44
N GLY A 207 7.57 -2.82 23.00
CA GLY A 207 8.11 -1.78 23.87
C GLY A 207 9.61 -1.97 24.14
N THR A 208 10.17 -1.13 24.99
CA THR A 208 11.61 -1.10 25.30
C THR A 208 12.08 -2.37 26.04
N GLY A 209 13.12 -3.03 25.53
CA GLY A 209 13.60 -4.32 26.04
C GLY A 209 14.60 -4.25 27.19
N GLN A 210 15.19 -3.10 27.51
CA GLN A 210 16.26 -3.01 28.52
C GLN A 210 15.85 -3.56 29.89
N GLN A 211 14.69 -3.15 30.41
CA GLN A 211 14.23 -3.59 31.74
C GLN A 211 13.81 -5.06 31.73
N HIS A 212 13.27 -5.54 30.61
CA HIS A 212 12.92 -6.94 30.41
C HIS A 212 14.17 -7.84 30.47
N ILE A 213 15.21 -7.47 29.73
CA ILE A 213 16.48 -8.21 29.73
C ILE A 213 17.10 -8.21 31.13
N ALA A 214 17.08 -7.07 31.84
CA ALA A 214 17.59 -6.98 33.19
C ALA A 214 16.80 -7.88 34.16
N HIS A 215 15.47 -7.80 34.13
CA HIS A 215 14.57 -8.62 34.94
C HIS A 215 14.87 -10.10 34.79
N HIS A 216 14.96 -10.61 33.55
CA HIS A 216 15.21 -12.04 33.30
C HIS A 216 16.63 -12.50 33.61
N ARG A 217 17.64 -11.61 33.50
CA ARG A 217 19.03 -11.93 33.88
C ARG A 217 19.26 -11.94 35.39
N GLU A 218 18.42 -11.25 36.15
CA GLU A 218 18.49 -11.16 37.62
C GLU A 218 17.67 -12.26 38.33
N LEU A 219 16.90 -13.07 37.59
CA LEU A 219 16.12 -14.18 38.16
C LEU A 219 17.03 -15.22 38.83
N THR A 220 16.55 -15.75 39.95
CA THR A 220 17.17 -16.88 40.66
C THR A 220 16.30 -18.13 40.49
N GLU A 221 16.88 -19.32 40.54
CA GLU A 221 16.19 -20.61 40.27
C GLU A 221 14.96 -20.90 41.18
N GLU A 222 14.75 -20.12 42.25
CA GLU A 222 13.69 -20.34 43.24
C GLU A 222 12.35 -19.61 42.94
N GLN A 223 12.28 -18.76 41.91
CA GLN A 223 11.04 -18.02 41.60
C GLN A 223 10.12 -18.84 40.66
N SER A 224 8.83 -18.93 41.02
CA SER A 224 7.84 -19.58 40.16
C SER A 224 7.58 -18.77 38.89
N GLU A 225 7.42 -19.45 37.76
CA GLU A 225 7.19 -18.88 36.42
C GLU A 225 6.06 -17.82 36.38
N ASP A 226 4.94 -18.06 37.07
CA ASP A 226 3.81 -17.12 37.14
C ASP A 226 4.21 -15.75 37.74
N VAL A 227 5.06 -15.76 38.77
CA VAL A 227 5.53 -14.54 39.42
C VAL A 227 6.51 -13.79 38.52
N VAL A 228 7.35 -14.53 37.79
CA VAL A 228 8.29 -13.96 36.82
C VAL A 228 7.54 -13.24 35.70
N LEU A 229 6.55 -13.89 35.10
CA LEU A 229 5.76 -13.35 33.98
C LEU A 229 4.88 -12.17 34.41
N SER A 230 4.31 -12.22 35.61
CA SER A 230 3.45 -11.13 36.12
C SER A 230 4.18 -9.80 36.35
N ASN A 231 5.51 -9.85 36.52
CA ASN A 231 6.36 -8.68 36.76
C ASN A 231 7.24 -8.33 35.55
N ASP A 232 7.08 -9.04 34.42
CA ASP A 232 7.83 -8.76 33.20
C ASP A 232 7.38 -7.40 32.62
N PRO A 233 8.30 -6.43 32.44
CA PRO A 233 7.95 -5.12 31.92
C PRO A 233 7.70 -5.10 30.40
N ILE A 234 7.99 -6.19 29.67
CA ILE A 234 7.73 -6.24 28.23
C ILE A 234 6.27 -6.54 27.91
N VAL A 235 5.79 -5.97 26.80
CA VAL A 235 4.42 -6.21 26.35
C VAL A 235 4.39 -7.37 25.37
N ASN A 236 3.48 -8.31 25.58
CA ASN A 236 3.07 -9.27 24.55
C ASN A 236 1.71 -8.83 23.96
N PRO A 237 1.66 -8.39 22.70
CA PRO A 237 0.40 -7.98 22.07
C PRO A 237 -0.71 -9.05 22.05
N ASP A 238 -0.37 -10.34 22.15
CA ASP A 238 -1.34 -11.45 22.16
C ASP A 238 -2.07 -11.59 23.51
N THR A 239 -1.51 -11.04 24.59
CA THR A 239 -2.13 -11.07 25.94
C THR A 239 -2.94 -9.81 26.24
N LEU A 240 -2.97 -8.84 25.32
CA LEU A 240 -3.74 -7.61 25.46
C LEU A 240 -5.19 -7.81 25.03
N SER A 241 -6.09 -6.92 25.47
CA SER A 241 -7.43 -6.85 24.88
C SER A 241 -7.35 -6.55 23.38
N HIS A 242 -8.35 -6.97 22.60
CA HIS A 242 -8.36 -6.77 21.15
C HIS A 242 -8.17 -5.32 20.74
N VAL A 243 -8.70 -4.39 21.53
CA VAL A 243 -8.53 -2.95 21.35
C VAL A 243 -7.07 -2.54 21.50
N ARG A 244 -6.42 -2.88 22.64
CA ARG A 244 -5.03 -2.49 22.92
C ARG A 244 -4.05 -3.21 22.00
N SER A 245 -4.29 -4.49 21.71
CA SER A 245 -3.53 -5.27 20.73
C SER A 245 -3.58 -4.64 19.34
N SER A 246 -4.78 -4.30 18.84
CA SER A 246 -4.93 -3.69 17.52
C SER A 246 -4.32 -2.28 17.46
N GLN A 247 -4.31 -1.54 18.57
CA GLN A 247 -3.66 -0.24 18.68
C GLN A 247 -2.14 -0.29 18.50
N VAL A 248 -1.48 -1.42 18.82
CA VAL A 248 -0.05 -1.62 18.53
C VAL A 248 0.20 -1.58 17.02
N CYS A 249 -0.68 -2.19 16.22
CA CYS A 249 -0.63 -2.16 14.75
C CYS A 249 -1.10 -0.79 14.22
N GLY A 250 -2.12 -0.23 14.88
CA GLY A 250 -2.72 1.05 14.57
C GLY A 250 -1.76 2.23 14.65
N GLN A 251 -0.63 2.12 15.37
CA GLN A 251 0.41 3.16 15.43
C GLN A 251 1.02 3.49 14.05
N CYS A 252 0.88 2.58 13.07
CA CYS A 252 1.32 2.77 11.69
C CYS A 252 0.18 2.58 10.69
N HIS A 253 -0.67 1.55 10.88
CA HIS A 253 -1.72 1.16 9.94
C HIS A 253 -3.04 1.93 10.13
N SER A 254 -2.98 3.24 10.36
CA SER A 254 -4.18 4.05 10.59
C SER A 254 -4.10 5.46 10.03
N VAL A 255 -5.26 6.08 9.84
CA VAL A 255 -5.37 7.48 9.43
C VAL A 255 -5.17 8.32 10.69
N MET A 256 -3.98 8.89 10.86
CA MET A 256 -3.64 9.52 12.12
C MET A 256 -2.80 10.79 12.00
N THR A 257 -2.80 11.57 13.07
CA THR A 257 -1.83 12.65 13.30
C THR A 257 -1.25 12.56 14.71
N LEU A 258 0.02 12.93 14.86
CA LEU A 258 0.65 13.02 16.17
C LEU A 258 -0.03 14.06 17.06
N LYS A 259 -0.20 13.71 18.33
CA LYS A 259 -0.79 14.55 19.37
C LYS A 259 0.22 14.81 20.48
N GLY A 260 0.21 16.04 21.00
CA GLY A 260 1.09 16.46 22.09
C GLY A 260 1.95 17.66 21.72
N ASP A 261 2.91 17.96 22.57
CA ASP A 261 3.86 19.07 22.40
C ASP A 261 4.84 18.77 21.25
N PRO A 262 4.81 19.52 20.13
CA PRO A 262 5.69 19.30 18.99
C PRO A 262 7.18 19.38 19.34
N ASP A 263 7.58 20.28 20.25
CA ASP A 263 8.99 20.45 20.63
C ASP A 263 9.47 19.24 21.42
N ARG A 264 8.63 18.74 22.34
CA ARG A 264 8.92 17.50 23.07
C ARG A 264 9.01 16.32 22.11
N ILE A 265 8.06 16.17 21.18
CA ILE A 265 8.06 15.06 20.21
C ILE A 265 9.27 15.14 19.29
N ASN A 266 9.68 16.34 18.87
CA ASN A 266 10.83 16.56 18.01
C ASN A 266 12.13 15.98 18.62
N ILE A 267 12.33 16.17 19.93
CA ILE A 267 13.54 15.76 20.64
C ILE A 267 13.41 14.37 21.26
N HIS A 268 12.25 14.05 21.82
CA HIS A 268 12.06 12.84 22.61
C HIS A 268 11.40 11.69 21.87
N GLY A 269 10.85 11.93 20.68
CA GLY A 269 10.03 10.97 19.96
C GLY A 269 8.60 10.93 20.49
N VAL A 270 7.81 10.02 19.91
CA VAL A 270 6.40 9.81 20.31
C VAL A 270 6.33 9.15 21.68
N SER A 271 5.34 9.53 22.48
CA SER A 271 5.10 8.99 23.83
C SER A 271 4.36 7.66 23.85
N PHE A 272 3.87 7.17 22.71
CA PHE A 272 3.15 5.91 22.64
C PHE A 272 4.08 4.76 23.02
N SER A 273 3.59 3.88 23.88
CA SER A 273 4.24 2.62 24.23
C SER A 273 3.26 1.50 23.94
N PRO A 274 3.68 0.37 23.35
CA PRO A 274 2.77 -0.77 23.16
C PRO A 274 2.03 -1.13 24.45
N GLY A 275 0.75 -1.47 24.33
CA GLY A 275 -0.14 -1.68 25.49
C GLY A 275 -0.81 -0.42 26.06
N SER A 276 -0.30 0.79 25.79
CA SER A 276 -0.97 2.04 26.16
C SER A 276 -2.13 2.37 25.21
N ASP A 277 -2.95 3.37 25.56
CA ASP A 277 -3.96 3.86 24.62
C ASP A 277 -3.31 4.68 23.50
N LEU A 278 -3.47 4.25 22.25
CA LEU A 278 -2.96 4.97 21.08
C LEU A 278 -3.47 6.42 21.04
N ARG A 279 -4.70 6.68 21.50
CA ARG A 279 -5.37 7.98 21.43
C ARG A 279 -4.82 9.04 22.39
N GLU A 280 -3.93 8.63 23.29
CA GLU A 280 -3.18 9.56 24.14
C GLU A 280 -2.05 10.25 23.37
N SER A 281 -1.49 9.58 22.36
CA SER A 281 -0.34 10.07 21.58
C SER A 281 -0.69 10.40 20.12
N PHE A 282 -1.86 9.99 19.64
CA PHE A 282 -2.32 10.23 18.28
C PHE A 282 -3.80 10.60 18.23
N ASP A 283 -4.17 11.46 17.28
CA ASP A 283 -5.55 11.57 16.83
C ASP A 283 -5.76 10.55 15.71
N VAL A 284 -6.63 9.55 15.94
CA VAL A 284 -7.05 8.58 14.93
C VAL A 284 -8.34 9.08 14.28
N TRP A 285 -8.30 9.31 12.97
CA TRP A 285 -9.33 10.01 12.23
C TRP A 285 -10.31 9.07 11.54
N HIS A 286 -11.61 9.34 11.69
CA HIS A 286 -12.66 8.80 10.84
C HIS A 286 -13.44 9.95 10.19
N LEU A 287 -13.85 9.77 8.93
CA LEU A 287 -14.47 10.84 8.14
C LEU A 287 -15.68 11.52 8.81
N HIS A 288 -16.50 10.74 9.51
CA HIS A 288 -17.75 11.21 10.12
C HIS A 288 -17.68 11.43 11.63
N SER A 289 -16.49 11.36 12.23
CA SER A 289 -16.31 11.58 13.68
C SER A 289 -16.59 13.03 14.08
N THR A 290 -16.88 13.25 15.37
CA THR A 290 -17.10 14.60 15.91
C THR A 290 -15.83 15.45 15.77
N GLU A 291 -14.67 14.87 16.04
CA GLU A 291 -13.36 15.50 15.95
C GLU A 291 -13.08 15.97 14.52
N MET A 292 -13.39 15.14 13.52
CA MET A 292 -13.24 15.53 12.11
C MET A 292 -14.16 16.70 11.73
N LYS A 293 -15.40 16.71 12.22
CA LYS A 293 -16.33 17.83 12.00
C LYS A 293 -15.82 19.13 12.63
N GLU A 294 -15.23 19.06 13.82
CA GLU A 294 -14.60 20.22 14.45
C GLU A 294 -13.35 20.68 13.69
N LEU A 295 -12.50 19.75 13.24
CA LEU A 295 -11.31 20.05 12.45
C LEU A 295 -11.66 20.83 11.16
N LEU A 296 -12.74 20.43 10.50
CA LEU A 296 -13.22 21.07 9.28
C LEU A 296 -13.75 22.51 9.48
N LYS A 297 -13.98 22.96 10.71
CA LYS A 297 -14.32 24.36 11.01
C LYS A 297 -13.11 25.28 10.93
N ASN A 298 -11.89 24.73 10.97
CA ASN A 298 -10.68 25.52 10.81
C ASN A 298 -10.46 25.88 9.33
N GLU A 299 -10.89 27.09 8.94
CA GLU A 299 -10.81 27.59 7.57
C GLU A 299 -9.38 27.57 6.99
N ALA A 300 -8.34 27.73 7.82
CA ALA A 300 -6.96 27.76 7.36
C ALA A 300 -6.46 26.41 6.82
N ILE A 301 -7.05 25.30 7.27
CA ILE A 301 -6.65 23.94 6.86
C ILE A 301 -7.77 23.16 6.19
N ARG A 302 -9.00 23.68 6.18
CA ARG A 302 -10.21 23.00 5.68
C ARG A 302 -10.00 22.38 4.30
N ASP A 303 -9.50 23.15 3.34
CA ASP A 303 -9.33 22.65 1.96
C ASP A 303 -8.30 21.52 1.88
N ARG A 304 -7.23 21.60 2.69
CA ARG A 304 -6.23 20.52 2.77
C ARG A 304 -6.85 19.25 3.37
N VAL A 305 -7.64 19.39 4.43
CA VAL A 305 -8.33 18.27 5.09
C VAL A 305 -9.32 17.63 4.13
N VAL A 306 -10.15 18.43 3.43
CA VAL A 306 -11.11 17.92 2.44
C VAL A 306 -10.40 17.13 1.33
N ARG A 307 -9.32 17.67 0.75
CA ARG A 307 -8.54 16.95 -0.28
C ARG A 307 -7.94 15.65 0.25
N THR A 308 -7.39 15.67 1.47
CA THR A 308 -6.82 14.47 2.10
C THR A 308 -7.90 13.42 2.34
N ASN A 309 -9.07 13.82 2.84
CA ASN A 309 -10.20 12.94 3.09
C ASN A 309 -10.71 12.29 1.80
N LEU A 310 -10.84 13.04 0.70
CA LEU A 310 -11.24 12.49 -0.61
C LEU A 310 -10.26 11.42 -1.12
N GLY A 311 -8.97 11.57 -0.79
CA GLY A 311 -7.93 10.61 -1.12
C GLY A 311 -7.81 9.43 -0.15
N THR A 312 -8.50 9.47 1.00
CA THR A 312 -8.35 8.47 2.08
C THR A 312 -9.61 7.64 2.30
N PHE A 313 -10.78 8.26 2.16
CA PHE A 313 -12.07 7.66 2.46
C PHE A 313 -13.01 7.71 1.25
N TYR A 314 -13.85 6.69 1.13
CA TYR A 314 -15.13 6.80 0.44
C TYR A 314 -16.05 7.78 1.18
N SER A 315 -17.10 8.28 0.52
CA SER A 315 -18.00 9.28 1.11
C SER A 315 -18.81 8.79 2.31
N ASP A 316 -18.91 7.47 2.52
CA ASP A 316 -19.53 6.85 3.69
C ASP A 316 -18.56 6.69 4.87
N GLY A 317 -17.26 6.97 4.68
CA GLY A 317 -16.22 6.88 5.69
C GLY A 317 -15.41 5.57 5.68
N MET A 318 -15.73 4.62 4.79
CA MET A 318 -14.90 3.45 4.56
C MET A 318 -13.55 3.89 3.95
N VAL A 319 -12.44 3.34 4.44
CA VAL A 319 -11.11 3.66 3.91
C VAL A 319 -10.97 3.11 2.48
N ARG A 320 -10.32 3.88 1.59
CA ARG A 320 -10.12 3.52 0.17
C ARG A 320 -8.66 3.36 -0.25
N VAL A 321 -7.73 3.40 0.70
CA VAL A 321 -6.29 3.26 0.48
C VAL A 321 -5.68 2.25 1.45
N SER A 322 -4.59 1.60 1.05
CA SER A 322 -3.84 0.64 1.87
C SER A 322 -3.08 1.33 3.02
N GLY A 323 -2.55 0.53 3.95
CA GLY A 323 -1.74 1.01 5.07
C GLY A 323 -2.56 1.73 6.14
N ARG A 324 -3.88 1.54 6.15
CA ARG A 324 -4.86 2.24 6.99
C ARG A 324 -5.89 1.25 7.58
N GLU A 325 -5.54 -0.03 7.63
CA GLU A 325 -6.42 -1.14 7.95
C GLU A 325 -7.01 -1.07 9.36
N TYR A 326 -6.28 -0.53 10.35
CA TYR A 326 -6.81 -0.36 11.71
C TYR A 326 -8.00 0.61 11.75
N THR A 327 -7.93 1.73 11.01
CA THR A 327 -9.04 2.68 10.91
C THR A 327 -10.29 2.03 10.31
N SER A 328 -10.11 1.10 9.36
CA SER A 328 -11.19 0.30 8.80
C SER A 328 -11.71 -0.74 9.80
N LEU A 329 -10.82 -1.52 10.42
CA LEU A 329 -11.15 -2.57 11.39
C LEU A 329 -11.96 -2.03 12.56
N GLU A 330 -11.59 -0.86 13.09
CA GLU A 330 -12.28 -0.22 14.21
C GLU A 330 -13.73 0.17 13.89
N GLN A 331 -14.07 0.34 12.61
CA GLN A 331 -15.44 0.57 12.16
C GLN A 331 -16.24 -0.72 11.98
N SER A 332 -15.59 -1.88 11.97
CA SER A 332 -16.25 -3.17 11.73
C SER A 332 -17.15 -3.56 12.88
N GLY A 333 -18.24 -4.27 12.57
CA GLY A 333 -19.11 -4.87 13.59
C GLY A 333 -18.37 -5.90 14.47
N CYS A 334 -17.40 -6.59 13.89
CA CYS A 334 -16.57 -7.60 14.55
C CYS A 334 -15.68 -6.99 15.65
N PHE A 335 -15.12 -5.79 15.41
CA PHE A 335 -14.31 -5.07 16.39
C PHE A 335 -15.19 -4.35 17.43
N GLN A 336 -16.28 -3.72 17.00
CA GLN A 336 -17.13 -2.89 17.87
C GLN A 336 -18.04 -3.70 18.81
N ARG A 337 -18.49 -4.88 18.36
CA ARG A 337 -19.43 -5.73 19.12
C ARG A 337 -18.84 -7.08 19.54
N GLY A 338 -17.69 -7.44 18.98
CA GLY A 338 -16.94 -8.64 19.36
C GLY A 338 -15.55 -8.28 19.88
N GLU A 339 -14.66 -9.26 19.88
CA GLU A 339 -13.27 -9.13 20.36
C GLU A 339 -12.26 -9.36 19.23
N MET A 340 -12.67 -9.17 17.97
CA MET A 340 -11.77 -9.36 16.84
C MET A 340 -10.75 -8.23 16.76
N GLY A 341 -9.46 -8.58 16.63
CA GLY A 341 -8.35 -7.65 16.44
C GLY A 341 -7.43 -8.10 15.31
N CYS A 342 -6.33 -7.37 15.08
CA CYS A 342 -5.36 -7.70 14.04
C CYS A 342 -4.81 -9.14 14.19
N LEU A 343 -4.49 -9.52 15.44
CA LEU A 343 -3.94 -10.84 15.77
C LEU A 343 -4.99 -11.96 15.75
N SER A 344 -6.27 -11.67 15.52
CA SER A 344 -7.25 -12.72 15.25
C SER A 344 -6.93 -13.43 13.93
N CYS A 345 -6.39 -12.69 12.94
CA CYS A 345 -6.05 -13.22 11.62
C CYS A 345 -4.54 -13.27 11.36
N HIS A 346 -3.77 -12.30 11.86
CA HIS A 346 -2.32 -12.22 11.61
C HIS A 346 -1.50 -12.85 12.74
N GLN A 347 -0.31 -13.32 12.39
CA GLN A 347 0.69 -13.85 13.30
C GLN A 347 2.08 -13.36 12.90
N LEU A 348 2.66 -12.50 13.73
CA LEU A 348 3.87 -11.74 13.40
C LEU A 348 5.15 -12.58 13.48
N HIS A 349 5.09 -13.76 14.09
CA HIS A 349 6.16 -14.75 14.10
C HIS A 349 5.62 -16.09 13.62
N GLN A 350 6.12 -16.60 12.50
CA GLN A 350 5.62 -17.84 11.92
C GLN A 350 5.68 -18.96 12.95
N SER A 351 4.53 -19.58 13.21
CA SER A 351 4.43 -20.69 14.12
C SER A 351 5.12 -21.94 13.55
N PRO A 352 5.69 -22.82 14.40
CA PRO A 352 6.30 -24.08 13.93
C PRO A 352 5.35 -25.03 13.18
N ASP A 353 4.03 -24.90 13.34
CA ASP A 353 3.01 -25.69 12.63
C ASP A 353 2.61 -25.09 11.27
N ASP A 354 3.05 -23.87 10.96
CA ASP A 354 2.86 -23.28 9.63
C ASP A 354 3.93 -23.81 8.66
N THR A 355 3.51 -24.66 7.73
CA THR A 355 4.40 -25.34 6.79
C THR A 355 4.79 -24.51 5.57
N ARG A 356 4.27 -23.29 5.42
CA ARG A 356 4.58 -22.43 4.28
C ARG A 356 6.05 -22.00 4.30
N SER A 357 6.57 -21.66 3.12
CA SER A 357 7.90 -21.05 3.04
C SER A 357 7.93 -19.69 3.76
N ARG A 358 9.13 -19.25 4.19
CA ARG A 358 9.32 -17.92 4.82
C ARG A 358 8.78 -16.79 3.94
N THR A 359 9.07 -16.84 2.65
CA THR A 359 8.64 -15.83 1.67
C THR A 359 7.12 -15.79 1.50
N GLU A 360 6.47 -16.96 1.47
CA GLU A 360 5.01 -17.05 1.35
C GLU A 360 4.32 -16.54 2.62
N TRP A 361 4.77 -16.96 3.81
CA TRP A 361 4.22 -16.47 5.07
C TRP A 361 4.46 -14.96 5.26
N ALA A 362 5.66 -14.46 4.95
CA ALA A 362 6.01 -13.05 5.14
C ALA A 362 5.19 -12.09 4.26
N ASN A 363 4.57 -12.58 3.19
CA ASN A 363 3.76 -11.78 2.27
C ASN A 363 2.54 -11.13 2.94
N ASP A 364 1.86 -11.86 3.82
CA ASP A 364 0.66 -11.39 4.52
C ASP A 364 0.69 -11.61 6.04
N GLN A 365 1.60 -12.46 6.52
CA GLN A 365 1.69 -12.90 7.91
C GLN A 365 0.34 -13.38 8.48
N LEU A 366 -0.53 -13.96 7.66
CA LEU A 366 -1.78 -14.58 8.11
C LEU A 366 -1.48 -15.86 8.88
N LYS A 367 -2.34 -16.21 9.84
CA LYS A 367 -2.36 -17.55 10.44
C LYS A 367 -2.81 -18.58 9.40
N PRO A 368 -2.40 -19.85 9.50
CA PRO A 368 -2.95 -20.91 8.65
C PRO A 368 -4.50 -20.98 8.69
N SER A 369 -5.09 -20.81 9.87
CA SER A 369 -6.55 -20.75 10.05
C SER A 369 -7.21 -19.50 9.45
N ALA A 370 -6.42 -18.50 9.04
CA ALA A 370 -6.92 -17.27 8.43
C ALA A 370 -6.73 -17.21 6.91
N ILE A 371 -6.16 -18.24 6.28
CA ILE A 371 -6.05 -18.30 4.81
C ILE A 371 -7.43 -18.47 4.17
N GLY A 372 -8.33 -19.22 4.82
CA GLY A 372 -9.68 -19.50 4.35
C GLY A 372 -10.77 -19.02 5.30
N ASN A 373 -11.98 -19.54 5.10
CA ASN A 373 -13.18 -19.16 5.85
C ASN A 373 -13.11 -19.47 7.35
N ASP A 374 -12.17 -20.31 7.78
CA ASP A 374 -11.99 -20.68 9.19
C ASP A 374 -11.75 -19.46 10.10
N ALA A 375 -11.22 -18.34 9.57
CA ALA A 375 -11.16 -17.07 10.31
C ALA A 375 -12.55 -16.55 10.71
N CYS A 376 -13.51 -16.66 9.80
CA CYS A 376 -14.87 -16.19 10.03
C CYS A 376 -15.65 -17.20 10.87
N LEU A 377 -15.47 -18.49 10.60
CA LEU A 377 -16.22 -19.57 11.22
C LEU A 377 -15.88 -19.82 12.71
N GLN A 378 -14.82 -19.19 13.22
CA GLN A 378 -14.54 -19.14 14.66
C GLN A 378 -15.66 -18.45 15.45
N CYS A 379 -16.36 -17.49 14.83
CA CYS A 379 -17.45 -16.74 15.46
C CYS A 379 -18.80 -16.93 14.74
N HIS A 380 -18.79 -17.36 13.49
CA HIS A 380 -19.97 -17.52 12.64
C HIS A 380 -20.31 -19.01 12.46
N ASP A 381 -21.56 -19.39 12.70
CA ASP A 381 -21.99 -20.80 12.62
C ASP A 381 -21.83 -21.39 11.20
N GLN A 382 -21.03 -22.45 11.07
CA GLN A 382 -20.73 -23.06 9.77
C GLN A 382 -21.96 -23.61 9.04
N GLN A 383 -22.98 -24.09 9.75
CA GLN A 383 -24.19 -24.61 9.12
C GLN A 383 -25.02 -23.48 8.52
N GLN A 384 -25.15 -22.38 9.26
CA GLN A 384 -25.81 -21.16 8.80
C GLN A 384 -25.08 -20.52 7.63
N TYR A 385 -23.74 -20.43 7.68
CA TYR A 385 -22.91 -19.75 6.69
C TYR A 385 -22.25 -20.72 5.68
N SER A 386 -23.04 -21.68 5.18
CA SER A 386 -22.60 -22.67 4.18
C SER A 386 -22.89 -22.24 2.73
N THR A 387 -22.95 -23.18 1.79
CA THR A 387 -23.40 -22.91 0.40
C THR A 387 -24.85 -22.41 0.33
N SER A 388 -25.67 -22.66 1.37
CA SER A 388 -27.00 -22.06 1.49
C SER A 388 -26.96 -20.55 1.69
N HIS A 389 -25.90 -20.04 2.33
CA HIS A 389 -25.69 -18.61 2.52
C HIS A 389 -24.93 -18.01 1.35
N THR A 390 -23.87 -18.65 0.88
CA THR A 390 -23.04 -18.08 -0.19
C THR A 390 -23.68 -18.20 -1.56
N HIS A 391 -24.61 -19.14 -1.76
CA HIS A 391 -25.23 -19.47 -3.06
C HIS A 391 -24.23 -19.87 -4.16
N HIS A 392 -23.02 -20.26 -3.76
CA HIS A 392 -21.96 -20.73 -4.65
C HIS A 392 -21.60 -22.19 -4.34
N ALA A 393 -20.90 -22.85 -5.26
CA ALA A 393 -20.35 -24.17 -5.02
C ALA A 393 -19.28 -24.08 -3.91
N ALA A 394 -19.26 -25.07 -3.00
CA ALA A 394 -18.48 -25.02 -1.76
C ALA A 394 -16.97 -24.80 -1.97
N ASP A 395 -16.43 -25.31 -3.07
CA ASP A 395 -15.02 -25.23 -3.46
C ASP A 395 -14.71 -24.04 -4.38
N SER A 396 -15.72 -23.24 -4.74
CA SER A 396 -15.53 -22.07 -5.59
C SER A 396 -15.09 -20.84 -4.80
N THR A 397 -14.40 -19.92 -5.47
CA THR A 397 -14.00 -18.62 -4.88
C THR A 397 -15.19 -17.79 -4.41
N GLY A 398 -16.40 -18.01 -4.95
CA GLY A 398 -17.62 -17.36 -4.50
C GLY A 398 -18.12 -17.83 -3.13
N SER A 399 -17.65 -19.00 -2.65
CA SER A 399 -17.88 -19.46 -1.28
C SER A 399 -16.82 -18.96 -0.30
N ASN A 400 -15.83 -18.17 -0.72
CA ASN A 400 -14.87 -17.53 0.18
C ASN A 400 -15.49 -16.26 0.82
N CYS A 401 -15.66 -16.27 2.14
CA CYS A 401 -16.25 -15.19 2.92
C CYS A 401 -15.57 -13.83 2.65
N TYR A 402 -14.25 -13.84 2.45
CA TYR A 402 -13.48 -12.63 2.21
C TYR A 402 -13.89 -11.92 0.93
N ASN A 403 -14.31 -12.62 -0.13
CA ASN A 403 -14.61 -12.00 -1.42
C ASN A 403 -15.88 -11.15 -1.38
N CYS A 404 -16.83 -11.48 -0.50
CA CYS A 404 -18.05 -10.70 -0.30
C CYS A 404 -17.89 -9.67 0.82
N HIS A 405 -17.29 -10.07 1.95
CA HIS A 405 -17.26 -9.25 3.16
C HIS A 405 -16.02 -8.38 3.31
N MET A 406 -14.92 -8.74 2.64
CA MET A 406 -13.66 -7.98 2.58
C MET A 406 -13.24 -7.74 1.11
N PRO A 407 -14.10 -7.09 0.30
CA PRO A 407 -13.83 -6.91 -1.12
C PRO A 407 -12.61 -6.03 -1.36
N HIS A 408 -11.99 -6.15 -2.55
CA HIS A 408 -10.79 -5.40 -2.92
C HIS A 408 -11.12 -3.96 -3.32
N THR A 409 -11.53 -3.15 -2.35
CA THR A 409 -11.99 -1.76 -2.57
C THR A 409 -11.01 -0.70 -2.10
N ALA A 410 -9.89 -1.08 -1.49
CA ALA A 410 -8.80 -0.17 -1.18
C ALA A 410 -7.71 -0.23 -2.27
N TYR A 411 -7.10 0.91 -2.58
CA TYR A 411 -6.01 0.99 -3.56
C TYR A 411 -4.66 1.14 -2.86
N GLY A 412 -3.65 0.41 -3.34
CA GLY A 412 -2.27 0.56 -2.88
C GLY A 412 -1.30 -0.31 -3.67
N LEU A 413 -0.03 0.09 -3.77
CA LEU A 413 1.05 -0.66 -4.43
C LEU A 413 0.72 -1.08 -5.87
N LEU A 414 -0.01 -0.24 -6.61
CA LEU A 414 -0.55 -0.54 -7.95
C LEU A 414 -1.46 -1.79 -7.96
N LYS A 415 -2.14 -2.07 -6.85
CA LYS A 415 -3.04 -3.20 -6.64
C LYS A 415 -4.33 -2.77 -5.95
N ALA A 416 -5.31 -3.67 -5.97
CA ALA A 416 -6.46 -3.59 -5.09
C ALA A 416 -6.21 -4.44 -3.83
N ILE A 417 -6.55 -3.90 -2.68
CA ILE A 417 -6.31 -4.47 -1.35
C ILE A 417 -7.66 -4.71 -0.66
N ARG A 418 -7.76 -5.80 0.11
CA ARG A 418 -8.97 -6.15 0.86
C ARG A 418 -9.31 -5.08 1.89
N ASN A 419 -10.59 -4.71 1.94
CA ASN A 419 -11.08 -3.76 2.93
C ASN A 419 -11.33 -4.43 4.29
N HIS A 420 -10.78 -3.85 5.35
CA HIS A 420 -10.89 -4.39 6.71
C HIS A 420 -12.09 -3.86 7.50
N THR A 421 -12.98 -3.07 6.89
CA THR A 421 -14.24 -2.66 7.55
C THR A 421 -15.21 -3.84 7.70
N ILE A 422 -15.02 -4.93 6.93
CA ILE A 422 -15.76 -6.19 7.04
C ILE A 422 -17.27 -5.94 7.02
N SER A 423 -17.78 -5.65 5.83
CA SER A 423 -19.16 -5.18 5.62
C SER A 423 -20.05 -6.27 5.05
N ILE A 424 -21.36 -6.14 5.24
CA ILE A 424 -22.35 -6.91 4.48
C ILE A 424 -22.53 -6.21 3.12
N PRO A 425 -22.54 -6.94 1.98
CA PRO A 425 -22.82 -6.33 0.68
C PRO A 425 -24.10 -5.50 0.69
N ASP A 426 -23.99 -4.21 0.38
CA ASP A 426 -25.11 -3.27 0.30
C ASP A 426 -24.91 -2.40 -0.94
N LEU A 427 -25.65 -2.75 -1.99
CA LEU A 427 -25.51 -2.10 -3.29
C LEU A 427 -25.93 -0.63 -3.27
N LYS A 428 -26.87 -0.26 -2.39
CA LYS A 428 -27.31 1.14 -2.25
C LYS A 428 -26.18 1.99 -1.67
N GLN A 429 -25.48 1.47 -0.66
CA GLN A 429 -24.30 2.14 -0.08
C GLN A 429 -23.14 2.19 -1.07
N ASP A 430 -22.84 1.08 -1.76
CA ASP A 430 -21.75 1.01 -2.74
C ASP A 430 -21.95 2.01 -3.89
N LEU A 431 -23.16 2.11 -4.44
CA LEU A 431 -23.47 3.07 -5.51
C LEU A 431 -23.39 4.51 -5.02
N ALA A 432 -23.93 4.81 -3.83
CA ALA A 432 -23.85 6.14 -3.24
C ALA A 432 -22.39 6.58 -2.98
N ALA A 433 -21.53 5.64 -2.58
CA ALA A 433 -20.12 5.84 -2.35
C ALA A 433 -19.25 5.80 -3.63
N LYS A 434 -19.84 5.45 -4.79
CA LYS A 434 -19.12 5.14 -6.04
C LYS A 434 -18.02 4.07 -5.83
N ARG A 435 -18.31 3.07 -5.01
CA ARG A 435 -17.40 1.97 -4.66
C ARG A 435 -17.71 0.73 -5.52
N PRO A 436 -16.70 0.00 -6.03
CA PRO A 436 -16.93 -1.28 -6.69
C PRO A 436 -17.58 -2.29 -5.74
N ASN A 437 -18.76 -2.81 -6.09
CA ASN A 437 -19.44 -3.83 -5.29
C ASN A 437 -18.73 -5.18 -5.41
N ALA A 438 -18.90 -6.03 -4.39
CA ALA A 438 -18.21 -7.31 -4.30
C ALA A 438 -18.58 -8.29 -5.43
N CYS A 439 -19.86 -8.39 -5.79
CA CYS A 439 -20.35 -9.36 -6.76
C CYS A 439 -19.75 -9.12 -8.15
N ASN A 440 -19.77 -7.87 -8.60
CA ASN A 440 -19.24 -7.49 -9.92
C ASN A 440 -17.71 -7.41 -9.96
N GLN A 441 -16.99 -7.72 -8.88
CA GLN A 441 -15.54 -7.95 -8.93
C GLN A 441 -15.18 -9.36 -9.41
N CYS A 442 -16.09 -10.34 -9.30
CA CYS A 442 -15.92 -11.65 -9.95
C CYS A 442 -16.77 -11.76 -11.22
N HIS A 443 -18.03 -11.29 -11.15
CA HIS A 443 -18.98 -11.27 -12.26
C HIS A 443 -18.82 -9.99 -13.10
N LEU A 444 -17.64 -9.84 -13.71
CA LEU A 444 -17.28 -8.65 -14.48
C LEU A 444 -18.18 -8.45 -15.71
N ASP A 445 -18.84 -9.50 -16.20
CA ASP A 445 -19.72 -9.51 -17.36
C ASP A 445 -21.20 -9.22 -17.01
N LYS A 446 -21.51 -8.95 -15.74
CA LYS A 446 -22.87 -8.70 -15.25
C LYS A 446 -23.12 -7.24 -14.90
N THR A 447 -24.38 -6.84 -15.02
CA THR A 447 -24.84 -5.48 -14.73
C THR A 447 -25.02 -5.26 -13.23
N VAL A 448 -25.17 -4.00 -12.82
CA VAL A 448 -25.51 -3.65 -11.42
C VAL A 448 -26.91 -4.18 -11.09
N LYS A 449 -27.85 -4.15 -12.05
CA LYS A 449 -29.19 -4.73 -11.90
C LYS A 449 -29.16 -6.24 -11.65
N TRP A 450 -28.25 -6.96 -12.29
CA TRP A 450 -28.08 -8.39 -12.00
C TRP A 450 -27.70 -8.61 -10.53
N THR A 451 -26.77 -7.81 -10.01
CA THR A 451 -26.38 -7.86 -8.58
C THR A 451 -27.54 -7.50 -7.66
N ALA A 452 -28.29 -6.43 -7.99
CA ALA A 452 -29.44 -5.98 -7.21
C ALA A 452 -30.50 -7.09 -7.08
N ASN A 453 -30.82 -7.78 -8.17
CA ASN A 453 -31.78 -8.88 -8.18
C ASN A 453 -31.32 -10.03 -7.28
N HIS A 454 -30.04 -10.44 -7.36
CA HIS A 454 -29.54 -11.55 -6.53
C HIS A 454 -29.51 -11.18 -5.04
N LEU A 455 -29.10 -9.95 -4.69
CA LEU A 455 -29.13 -9.50 -3.29
C LEU A 455 -30.56 -9.44 -2.73
N SER A 456 -31.53 -9.02 -3.55
CA SER A 456 -32.95 -9.05 -3.18
C SER A 456 -33.47 -10.47 -3.04
N ASP A 457 -33.24 -11.33 -4.03
CA ASP A 457 -33.78 -12.70 -4.06
C ASP A 457 -33.18 -13.60 -2.97
N TRP A 458 -31.89 -13.46 -2.68
CA TRP A 458 -31.17 -14.31 -1.74
C TRP A 458 -31.25 -13.81 -0.30
N TYR A 459 -31.19 -12.49 -0.10
CA TYR A 459 -31.01 -11.89 1.23
C TYR A 459 -32.09 -10.87 1.60
N SER A 460 -33.08 -10.65 0.74
CA SER A 460 -34.12 -9.61 0.94
C SER A 460 -33.53 -8.21 1.11
N ILE A 461 -32.40 -7.93 0.44
CA ILE A 461 -31.77 -6.60 0.42
C ILE A 461 -32.40 -5.78 -0.69
N ASP A 462 -32.99 -4.64 -0.35
CA ASP A 462 -33.70 -3.78 -1.30
C ASP A 462 -32.80 -3.31 -2.45
N ALA A 463 -33.30 -3.48 -3.67
CA ALA A 463 -32.65 -2.94 -4.86
C ALA A 463 -32.70 -1.41 -4.85
N PRO A 464 -31.57 -0.72 -5.11
CA PRO A 464 -31.57 0.73 -5.30
C PRO A 464 -32.24 1.11 -6.63
N GLU A 465 -32.57 2.39 -6.80
CA GLU A 465 -32.94 2.92 -8.12
C GLU A 465 -31.71 2.87 -9.05
N LEU A 466 -31.90 2.31 -10.24
CA LEU A 466 -30.85 2.13 -11.24
C LEU A 466 -31.17 2.89 -12.52
N ASP A 467 -30.15 3.53 -13.09
CA ASP A 467 -30.26 4.13 -14.42
C ASP A 467 -30.17 3.06 -15.54
N ALA A 468 -30.30 3.51 -16.79
CA ALA A 468 -30.25 2.62 -17.95
C ALA A 468 -28.87 1.95 -18.10
N ASP A 469 -27.78 2.70 -17.90
CA ASP A 469 -26.42 2.17 -17.98
C ASP A 469 -26.23 1.05 -16.95
N GLN A 470 -26.59 1.28 -15.68
CA GLN A 470 -26.50 0.32 -14.59
C GLN A 470 -27.39 -0.91 -14.78
N SER A 471 -28.47 -0.76 -15.56
CA SER A 471 -29.40 -1.84 -15.87
C SER A 471 -28.93 -2.72 -17.02
N GLU A 472 -28.25 -2.15 -18.01
CA GLU A 472 -28.00 -2.78 -19.30
C GLU A 472 -26.53 -3.10 -19.55
N ILE A 473 -25.61 -2.34 -18.95
CA ILE A 473 -24.16 -2.45 -19.17
C ILE A 473 -23.51 -3.07 -17.94
N ALA A 474 -22.52 -3.93 -18.18
CA ALA A 474 -21.77 -4.59 -17.13
C ALA A 474 -21.09 -3.56 -16.22
N ALA A 475 -21.14 -3.77 -14.91
CA ALA A 475 -20.65 -2.79 -13.93
C ALA A 475 -19.15 -2.50 -14.12
N SER A 476 -18.36 -3.51 -14.47
CA SER A 476 -16.92 -3.38 -14.74
C SER A 476 -16.62 -2.44 -15.92
N ILE A 477 -17.46 -2.46 -16.97
CA ILE A 477 -17.34 -1.58 -18.14
C ILE A 477 -17.67 -0.13 -17.75
N LEU A 478 -18.68 0.08 -16.89
CA LEU A 478 -19.01 1.40 -16.37
C LEU A 478 -17.87 1.96 -15.49
N TRP A 479 -17.32 1.15 -14.58
CA TRP A 479 -16.18 1.54 -13.75
C TRP A 479 -14.97 1.94 -14.59
N LEU A 480 -14.66 1.17 -15.65
CA LEU A 480 -13.50 1.38 -16.52
C LEU A 480 -13.67 2.59 -17.46
N LEU A 481 -14.86 2.78 -18.04
CA LEU A 481 -15.06 3.81 -19.07
C LEU A 481 -15.48 5.16 -18.50
N LYS A 482 -16.43 5.18 -17.54
CA LYS A 482 -16.98 6.43 -16.98
C LYS A 482 -16.66 6.69 -15.50
N GLY A 483 -16.13 5.70 -14.78
CA GLY A 483 -15.75 5.85 -13.37
C GLY A 483 -14.61 6.86 -13.12
N ASP A 484 -14.45 7.25 -11.86
CA ASP A 484 -13.32 8.07 -11.40
C ASP A 484 -11.99 7.31 -11.52
N ALA A 485 -10.86 7.99 -11.27
CA ALA A 485 -9.54 7.38 -11.43
C ALA A 485 -9.36 6.11 -10.56
N ALA A 486 -9.90 6.10 -9.34
CA ALA A 486 -9.81 4.92 -8.47
C ALA A 486 -10.63 3.75 -9.00
N ASN A 487 -11.87 3.99 -9.46
CA ASN A 487 -12.70 2.96 -10.09
C ASN A 487 -12.02 2.35 -11.31
N ARG A 488 -11.39 3.18 -12.16
CA ARG A 488 -10.64 2.69 -13.32
C ARG A 488 -9.41 1.86 -12.90
N ALA A 489 -8.67 2.30 -11.89
CA ALA A 489 -7.52 1.55 -11.36
C ALA A 489 -7.93 0.19 -10.77
N LEU A 490 -8.97 0.17 -9.94
CA LEU A 490 -9.50 -1.06 -9.34
C LEU A 490 -10.06 -1.99 -10.41
N ALA A 491 -10.90 -1.49 -11.33
CA ALA A 491 -11.45 -2.31 -12.43
C ALA A 491 -10.35 -2.89 -13.34
N ALA A 492 -9.32 -2.10 -13.66
CA ALA A 492 -8.17 -2.57 -14.42
C ALA A 492 -7.45 -3.72 -13.71
N TRP A 493 -7.21 -3.58 -12.40
CA TRP A 493 -6.60 -4.62 -11.59
C TRP A 493 -7.49 -5.88 -11.53
N THR A 494 -8.79 -5.72 -11.30
CA THR A 494 -9.74 -6.82 -11.16
C THR A 494 -9.86 -7.64 -12.43
N MET A 495 -9.78 -7.03 -13.62
CA MET A 495 -9.74 -7.75 -14.90
C MET A 495 -8.50 -8.66 -15.05
N GLY A 496 -7.44 -8.39 -14.29
CA GLY A 496 -6.24 -9.23 -14.20
C GLY A 496 -6.26 -10.27 -13.08
N TRP A 497 -7.26 -10.22 -12.19
CA TRP A 497 -7.35 -11.11 -11.02
C TRP A 497 -7.88 -12.49 -11.42
N SER A 498 -7.16 -13.55 -11.01
CA SER A 498 -7.44 -14.93 -11.40
C SER A 498 -8.87 -15.39 -11.13
N ASP A 499 -9.43 -15.01 -9.98
CA ASP A 499 -10.76 -15.45 -9.55
C ASP A 499 -11.86 -14.80 -10.38
N ALA A 500 -11.65 -13.53 -10.77
CA ALA A 500 -12.55 -12.82 -11.67
C ALA A 500 -12.51 -13.39 -13.08
N GLN A 501 -11.31 -13.72 -13.57
CA GLN A 501 -11.12 -14.37 -14.87
C GLN A 501 -11.75 -15.77 -14.91
N ALA A 502 -11.58 -16.56 -13.85
CA ALA A 502 -12.21 -17.88 -13.73
C ALA A 502 -13.74 -17.80 -13.72
N THR A 503 -14.30 -16.71 -13.19
CA THR A 503 -15.75 -16.53 -13.03
C THR A 503 -16.42 -15.93 -14.28
N SER A 504 -15.79 -14.93 -14.92
CA SER A 504 -16.38 -14.12 -15.99
C SER A 504 -15.73 -14.32 -17.37
N GLY A 505 -14.83 -15.30 -17.49
CA GLY A 505 -14.02 -15.53 -18.67
C GLY A 505 -12.80 -14.61 -18.75
N ASN A 506 -11.95 -14.82 -19.75
CA ASN A 506 -10.72 -14.05 -19.98
C ASN A 506 -10.48 -13.72 -21.46
N ASP A 507 -11.53 -13.80 -22.29
CA ASP A 507 -11.50 -13.65 -23.74
C ASP A 507 -11.93 -12.27 -24.23
N TRP A 508 -12.56 -11.42 -23.40
CA TRP A 508 -13.15 -10.14 -23.83
C TRP A 508 -12.46 -8.90 -23.24
N GLN A 509 -11.67 -9.04 -22.18
CA GLN A 509 -11.13 -7.92 -21.38
C GLN A 509 -10.06 -7.12 -22.13
N SER A 510 -9.33 -7.77 -23.04
CA SER A 510 -8.11 -7.21 -23.65
C SER A 510 -8.36 -5.89 -24.38
N ILE A 511 -9.48 -5.78 -25.12
CA ILE A 511 -9.83 -4.55 -25.85
C ILE A 511 -10.16 -3.39 -24.90
N TYR A 512 -10.70 -3.67 -23.71
CA TYR A 512 -11.03 -2.65 -22.72
C TYR A 512 -9.80 -2.19 -21.94
N LEU A 513 -8.96 -3.14 -21.51
CA LEU A 513 -7.68 -2.84 -20.88
C LEU A 513 -6.73 -2.10 -21.83
N ALA A 514 -6.74 -2.42 -23.12
CA ALA A 514 -5.94 -1.71 -24.11
C ALA A 514 -6.27 -0.20 -24.15
N GLN A 515 -7.55 0.19 -23.99
CA GLN A 515 -7.91 1.61 -23.94
C GLN A 515 -7.27 2.35 -22.76
N LEU A 516 -7.07 1.66 -21.62
CA LEU A 516 -6.45 2.22 -20.43
C LEU A 516 -4.94 2.48 -20.57
N LEU A 517 -4.30 1.94 -21.61
CA LEU A 517 -2.92 2.31 -21.95
C LEU A 517 -2.79 3.79 -22.37
N ASN A 518 -3.92 4.47 -22.62
CA ASN A 518 -3.99 5.91 -22.84
C ASN A 518 -4.61 6.69 -21.66
N ASP A 519 -4.82 6.07 -20.50
CA ASP A 519 -5.38 6.78 -19.35
C ASP A 519 -4.49 7.96 -18.92
N PRO A 520 -5.02 9.12 -18.50
CA PRO A 520 -4.20 10.22 -18.02
C PRO A 520 -3.36 9.87 -16.77
N TYR A 521 -3.74 8.85 -16.00
CA TYR A 521 -2.97 8.40 -14.83
C TYR A 521 -1.96 7.33 -15.24
N LEU A 522 -0.68 7.61 -15.02
CA LEU A 522 0.41 6.69 -15.34
C LEU A 522 0.28 5.34 -14.61
N ALA A 523 -0.14 5.37 -13.34
CA ALA A 523 -0.42 4.18 -12.54
C ALA A 523 -1.45 3.25 -13.20
N ILE A 524 -2.52 3.81 -13.79
CA ILE A 524 -3.55 3.02 -14.48
C ILE A 524 -2.96 2.31 -15.71
N ARG A 525 -2.03 2.94 -16.43
CA ARG A 525 -1.36 2.30 -17.57
C ARG A 525 -0.50 1.11 -17.15
N LEU A 526 0.21 1.23 -16.02
CA LEU A 526 1.01 0.14 -15.45
C LEU A 526 0.13 -1.04 -15.03
N ILE A 527 -0.99 -0.75 -14.34
CA ILE A 527 -1.98 -1.75 -13.93
C ILE A 527 -2.58 -2.44 -15.16
N ALA A 528 -2.99 -1.66 -16.18
CA ALA A 528 -3.57 -2.20 -17.40
C ALA A 528 -2.60 -3.13 -18.14
N ARG A 529 -1.32 -2.76 -18.28
CA ARG A 529 -0.29 -3.66 -18.85
C ARG A 529 -0.20 -4.96 -18.05
N ARG A 530 -0.11 -4.88 -16.72
CA ARG A 530 -0.01 -6.07 -15.86
C ARG A 530 -1.22 -6.99 -16.04
N SER A 531 -2.42 -6.44 -16.06
CA SER A 531 -3.65 -7.22 -16.29
C SER A 531 -3.75 -7.78 -17.70
N LEU A 532 -3.26 -7.07 -18.73
CA LEU A 532 -3.17 -7.61 -20.10
C LEU A 532 -2.26 -8.83 -20.16
N GLN A 533 -1.15 -8.83 -19.43
CA GLN A 533 -0.19 -9.94 -19.40
C GLN A 533 -0.74 -11.20 -18.72
N THR A 534 -1.87 -11.14 -18.01
CA THR A 534 -2.53 -12.34 -17.47
C THR A 534 -3.52 -12.96 -18.45
N LEU A 535 -3.82 -12.31 -19.59
CA LEU A 535 -4.78 -12.78 -20.58
C LEU A 535 -4.14 -13.71 -21.63
N PRO A 536 -4.93 -14.63 -22.23
CA PRO A 536 -4.45 -15.52 -23.28
C PRO A 536 -3.78 -14.77 -24.43
N GLY A 537 -2.61 -15.26 -24.87
CA GLY A 537 -1.86 -14.68 -26.00
C GLY A 537 -1.10 -13.38 -25.70
N LEU A 538 -1.19 -12.84 -24.48
CA LEU A 538 -0.62 -11.54 -24.12
C LEU A 538 0.43 -11.58 -23.00
N ALA A 539 0.77 -12.75 -22.46
CA ALA A 539 1.81 -12.90 -21.44
C ALA A 539 3.16 -12.26 -21.82
N GLU A 540 3.54 -12.39 -23.09
CA GLU A 540 4.77 -11.84 -23.67
C GLU A 540 4.58 -10.45 -24.29
N LEU A 541 3.52 -9.72 -23.93
CA LEU A 541 3.27 -8.36 -24.43
C LEU A 541 4.43 -7.43 -24.05
N LYS A 542 5.31 -7.16 -25.01
CA LYS A 542 6.42 -6.21 -24.85
C LYS A 542 5.94 -4.81 -25.19
N MET A 543 5.72 -3.98 -24.17
CA MET A 543 5.42 -2.57 -24.36
C MET A 543 5.87 -1.68 -23.21
N THR A 544 6.10 -0.40 -23.52
CA THR A 544 6.42 0.65 -22.54
C THR A 544 5.16 1.46 -22.24
N PRO A 545 4.43 1.19 -21.13
CA PRO A 545 3.15 1.85 -20.84
C PRO A 545 3.33 3.35 -20.52
N LEU A 546 4.54 3.75 -20.15
CA LEU A 546 4.95 5.14 -19.91
C LEU A 546 5.70 5.75 -21.11
N GLY A 547 5.82 5.01 -22.21
CA GLY A 547 6.53 5.41 -23.43
C GLY A 547 5.74 6.37 -24.30
N LEU A 548 6.19 6.55 -25.54
CA LEU A 548 5.62 7.51 -26.47
C LEU A 548 4.20 7.13 -26.91
N ASP A 549 3.38 8.13 -27.26
CA ASP A 549 2.00 7.91 -27.72
C ASP A 549 1.91 6.97 -28.93
N ALA A 550 2.90 7.02 -29.83
CA ALA A 550 2.97 6.14 -30.98
C ALA A 550 3.20 4.67 -30.60
N GLU A 551 4.07 4.41 -29.62
CA GLU A 551 4.36 3.05 -29.12
C GLU A 551 3.11 2.44 -28.48
N ARG A 552 2.44 3.21 -27.62
CA ARG A 552 1.18 2.78 -26.99
C ARG A 552 0.09 2.53 -28.02
N ARG A 553 -0.05 3.42 -29.01
CA ARG A 553 -1.01 3.24 -30.11
C ARG A 553 -0.77 1.95 -30.89
N ASN A 554 0.49 1.64 -31.22
CA ASN A 554 0.84 0.40 -31.93
C ASN A 554 0.50 -0.83 -31.08
N ALA A 555 0.81 -0.81 -29.78
CA ALA A 555 0.45 -1.90 -28.87
C ALA A 555 -1.07 -2.12 -28.80
N ILE A 556 -1.85 -1.03 -28.67
CA ILE A 556 -3.31 -1.08 -28.65
C ILE A 556 -3.86 -1.71 -29.94
N GLN A 557 -3.36 -1.27 -31.10
CA GLN A 557 -3.77 -1.83 -32.40
C GLN A 557 -3.42 -3.32 -32.51
N SER A 558 -2.25 -3.73 -32.03
CA SER A 558 -1.84 -5.14 -32.01
C SER A 558 -2.73 -5.99 -31.11
N ILE A 559 -3.10 -5.48 -29.93
CA ILE A 559 -3.99 -6.19 -29.00
C ILE A 559 -5.37 -6.39 -29.63
N ILE A 560 -5.96 -5.33 -30.20
CA ILE A 560 -7.27 -5.40 -30.88
C ILE A 560 -7.20 -6.37 -32.06
N ALA A 561 -6.16 -6.29 -32.90
CA ALA A 561 -5.99 -7.18 -34.04
C ALA A 561 -5.77 -8.65 -33.64
N THR A 562 -5.21 -8.90 -32.45
CA THR A 562 -5.08 -10.27 -31.90
C THR A 562 -6.43 -10.77 -31.41
N TRP A 563 -7.16 -9.93 -30.67
CA TRP A 563 -8.50 -10.25 -30.20
C TRP A 563 -9.46 -10.57 -31.36
N ASP A 564 -9.40 -9.79 -32.45
CA ASP A 564 -10.25 -9.99 -33.63
C ASP A 564 -10.00 -11.31 -34.39
N GLN A 565 -8.91 -12.04 -34.11
CA GLN A 565 -8.60 -13.31 -34.78
C GLN A 565 -9.45 -14.49 -34.28
N GLU A 566 -9.96 -14.41 -33.06
CA GLU A 566 -10.76 -15.46 -32.43
C GLU A 566 -12.23 -15.07 -32.39
N GLN A 567 -13.14 -16.03 -32.53
CA GLN A 567 -14.58 -15.74 -32.46
C GLN A 567 -15.01 -15.64 -30.99
N HIS A 568 -15.51 -14.48 -30.60
CA HIS A 568 -16.00 -14.22 -29.25
C HIS A 568 -17.52 -14.34 -29.16
N SER A 569 -18.01 -14.64 -27.96
CA SER A 569 -19.45 -14.68 -27.68
C SER A 569 -20.03 -13.26 -27.66
N ALA A 570 -21.18 -13.08 -28.30
CA ALA A 570 -21.92 -11.82 -28.19
C ALA A 570 -22.45 -11.67 -26.75
N ASN A 571 -22.18 -10.51 -26.15
CA ASN A 571 -22.70 -10.14 -24.83
C ASN A 571 -23.04 -8.64 -24.83
N PRO A 572 -24.32 -8.27 -24.93
CA PRO A 572 -24.74 -6.88 -24.96
C PRO A 572 -24.34 -6.07 -23.72
N ALA A 573 -24.27 -6.71 -22.54
CA ALA A 573 -23.82 -6.04 -21.31
C ALA A 573 -22.34 -5.66 -21.38
N LEU A 574 -21.54 -6.45 -22.11
CA LEU A 574 -20.16 -6.14 -22.44
C LEU A 574 -20.03 -5.27 -23.69
N LEU A 575 -21.12 -4.73 -24.25
CA LEU A 575 -21.10 -3.96 -25.50
C LEU A 575 -20.52 -4.73 -26.69
N LEU A 576 -20.64 -6.07 -26.66
CA LEU A 576 -20.20 -6.99 -27.70
C LEU A 576 -21.38 -7.60 -28.45
N GLY A 577 -21.36 -7.49 -29.76
CA GLY A 577 -22.32 -8.09 -30.69
C GLY A 577 -21.74 -9.33 -31.40
N PRO A 578 -22.52 -9.94 -32.31
CA PRO A 578 -22.05 -11.07 -33.11
C PRO A 578 -20.83 -10.71 -33.97
N GLN A 579 -20.03 -11.72 -34.33
CA GLN A 579 -18.87 -11.56 -35.24
C GLN A 579 -17.89 -10.49 -34.74
N ASN A 580 -17.64 -10.45 -33.43
CA ASN A 580 -16.73 -9.51 -32.78
C ASN A 580 -17.11 -8.03 -32.96
N THR A 581 -18.38 -7.73 -33.26
CA THR A 581 -18.83 -6.34 -33.42
C THR A 581 -18.81 -5.62 -32.06
N VAL A 582 -17.99 -4.60 -31.91
CA VAL A 582 -17.96 -3.76 -30.69
C VAL A 582 -18.87 -2.54 -30.85
N GLN A 583 -19.69 -2.23 -29.85
CA GLN A 583 -20.59 -1.06 -29.86
C GLN A 583 -19.83 0.25 -29.56
N THR A 584 -18.93 0.65 -30.47
CA THR A 584 -18.02 1.81 -30.32
C THR A 584 -18.73 3.12 -30.00
N LYS A 585 -19.92 3.37 -30.58
CA LYS A 585 -20.72 4.57 -30.28
C LYS A 585 -21.10 4.66 -28.80
N GLN A 586 -21.46 3.54 -28.17
CA GLN A 586 -21.82 3.52 -26.76
C GLN A 586 -20.57 3.72 -25.88
N ILE A 587 -19.44 3.10 -26.25
CA ILE A 587 -18.15 3.32 -25.59
C ILE A 587 -17.76 4.80 -25.62
N ASP A 588 -17.86 5.46 -26.77
CA ASP A 588 -17.55 6.89 -26.92
C ASP A 588 -18.46 7.79 -26.07
N LEU A 589 -19.74 7.43 -25.91
CA LEU A 589 -20.68 8.13 -25.04
C LEU A 589 -20.29 7.99 -23.57
N LEU A 590 -19.93 6.78 -23.12
CA LEU A 590 -19.48 6.52 -21.75
C LEU A 590 -18.18 7.27 -21.44
N LEU A 591 -17.21 7.25 -22.36
CA LEU A 591 -15.94 7.97 -22.20
C LEU A 591 -16.14 9.49 -22.06
N LYS A 592 -17.11 10.08 -22.76
CA LYS A 592 -17.47 11.50 -22.60
C LYS A 592 -18.07 11.83 -21.23
N GLN A 593 -18.64 10.84 -20.56
CA GLN A 593 -19.20 10.96 -19.21
C GLN A 593 -18.20 10.62 -18.10
N ARG A 594 -16.94 10.33 -18.46
CA ARG A 594 -15.91 9.95 -17.50
C ARG A 594 -15.72 11.02 -16.42
N ASP A 595 -15.74 10.56 -15.17
CA ASP A 595 -15.37 11.36 -14.02
C ASP A 595 -13.85 11.63 -14.07
N ASN A 596 -13.50 12.81 -14.57
CA ASN A 596 -12.13 13.29 -14.68
C ASN A 596 -11.76 14.22 -13.50
N THR A 597 -12.52 14.17 -12.40
CA THR A 597 -12.15 14.90 -11.18
C THR A 597 -10.75 14.45 -10.74
N PRO A 598 -9.79 15.37 -10.58
CA PRO A 598 -8.45 15.02 -10.15
C PRO A 598 -8.48 14.30 -8.79
N MET A 599 -7.76 13.20 -8.69
CA MET A 599 -7.74 12.36 -7.50
C MET A 599 -6.31 11.95 -7.18
N THR A 600 -5.95 12.07 -5.91
CA THR A 600 -4.65 11.63 -5.40
C THR A 600 -4.90 10.60 -4.31
N LEU A 601 -4.55 9.35 -4.56
CA LEU A 601 -4.49 8.29 -3.55
C LEU A 601 -3.02 7.99 -3.26
N THR A 602 -2.58 8.37 -2.07
CA THR A 602 -1.24 8.12 -1.56
C THR A 602 -1.34 7.35 -0.27
N GLU A 603 -0.53 6.30 -0.17
CA GLU A 603 -0.41 5.44 1.01
C GLU A 603 0.23 6.15 2.20
#